data_AF-A0A831YLN0-F1
#
_entry.id   AF-A0A831YLN0-F1
#
_cell.length_a   1.000
_cell.length_b   1.000
_cell.length_c   1.000
_cell.angle_alpha   90.00
_cell.angle_beta   90.00
_cell.angle_gamma   90.00
#
_symmetry.space_group_name_H-M   'P 1'
#
loop_
_entity.id
_entity.type
_entity.pdbx_description
1 polymer ?
#
loop_
_entity_poly.entity_id
_entity_poly.type
_entity_poly.pdbx_seq_one_letter_code
_entity_poly.pdbx_strand_id
1 'polypeptide(L)'
;MPQTLGLLAALTSPLVMFFGLFMVLRTEGLKYRIAWAVLCFVGIGAFWMRASDGMWGFVPDAINILGTDLKAGYYKASIPMGTLVSMFICVTVRRVRLRAQAAKDQAGQ
;
A
#
# COMPACT_ATOMS: atom_id res chain seq x y z
N MET A 1 4.05 -12.59 -23.87
CA MET A 1 3.87 -11.21 -23.34
C MET A 1 2.83 -11.05 -22.20
N PRO A 2 1.83 -11.92 -21.95
CA PRO A 2 0.94 -11.73 -20.79
C PRO A 2 1.63 -12.01 -19.44
N GLN A 3 2.61 -12.92 -19.42
CA GLN A 3 3.36 -13.30 -18.21
C GLN A 3 4.17 -12.15 -17.59
N THR A 4 4.71 -11.25 -18.41
CA THR A 4 5.44 -10.07 -17.90
C THR A 4 4.52 -9.11 -17.17
N LEU A 5 3.28 -8.94 -17.63
CA LEU A 5 2.27 -8.11 -16.96
C LEU A 5 1.84 -8.72 -15.61
N GLY A 6 1.62 -10.03 -15.55
CA GLY A 6 1.33 -10.73 -14.30
C GLY A 6 2.46 -10.60 -13.28
N LEU A 7 3.71 -10.72 -13.74
CA LEU A 7 4.90 -10.54 -12.91
C LEU A 7 5.04 -9.09 -12.40
N LEU A 8 4.85 -8.11 -13.28
CA LEU A 8 4.91 -6.69 -12.91
C LEU A 8 3.81 -6.33 -11.91
N ALA A 9 2.58 -6.82 -12.09
CA ALA A 9 1.51 -6.62 -11.13
C ALA A 9 1.84 -7.26 -9.77
N ALA A 10 2.39 -8.47 -9.78
CA ALA A 10 2.80 -9.18 -8.57
C ALA A 10 3.96 -8.49 -7.81
N LEU A 11 4.85 -7.78 -8.52
CA LEU A 11 5.95 -7.02 -7.93
C LEU A 11 5.55 -5.61 -7.47
N THR A 12 4.68 -4.94 -8.21
CA THR A 12 4.24 -3.58 -7.88
C THR A 12 3.44 -3.54 -6.59
N SER A 13 2.59 -4.53 -6.34
CA SER A 13 1.80 -4.64 -5.10
C SER A 13 2.67 -4.59 -3.82
N PRO A 14 3.67 -5.47 -3.61
CA PRO A 14 4.55 -5.41 -2.43
C PRO A 14 5.41 -4.15 -2.40
N LEU A 15 5.91 -3.67 -3.53
CA LEU A 15 6.71 -2.44 -3.57
C LEU A 15 5.93 -1.23 -3.05
N VAL A 16 4.66 -1.10 -3.45
CA VAL A 16 3.77 -0.05 -2.94
C VAL A 16 3.54 -0.20 -1.44
N MET A 17 3.29 -1.42 -0.95
CA MET A 17 3.14 -1.70 0.49
C MET A 17 4.37 -1.26 1.31
N PHE A 18 5.58 -1.62 0.87
CA PHE A 18 6.82 -1.19 1.53
C PHE A 18 7.04 0.33 1.46
N PHE A 19 6.67 0.96 0.35
CA PHE A 19 6.74 2.41 0.22
C PHE A 19 5.82 3.12 1.23
N GLY A 20 4.58 2.65 1.38
CA GLY A 20 3.65 3.21 2.38
C GLY A 20 4.12 2.95 3.82
N LEU A 21 4.68 1.77 4.10
CA LEU A 21 5.33 1.49 5.38
C LEU A 21 6.44 2.50 5.67
N PHE A 22 7.32 2.74 4.69
CA PHE A 22 8.40 3.72 4.82
C PHE A 22 7.85 5.12 5.15
N MET A 23 6.78 5.56 4.46
CA MET A 23 6.13 6.84 4.78
C MET A 23 5.57 6.88 6.21
N VAL A 24 4.90 5.81 6.65
CA VAL A 24 4.35 5.69 8.01
C VAL A 24 5.46 5.78 9.06
N LEU A 25 6.58 5.08 8.84
CA LEU A 25 7.72 5.08 9.75
C LEU A 25 8.40 6.46 9.82
N ARG A 26 8.50 7.17 8.69
CA ARG A 26 9.10 8.51 8.60
C ARG A 26 8.18 9.63 9.08
N THR A 27 6.88 9.41 9.19
CA THR A 27 5.93 10.46 9.58
C THR A 27 5.92 10.63 11.09
N GLU A 28 6.66 11.62 11.57
CA GLU A 28 6.61 12.08 12.96
C GLU A 28 5.21 12.61 13.31
N GLY A 29 4.72 12.31 14.52
CA GLY A 29 3.40 12.75 14.99
C GLY A 29 2.21 11.88 14.61
N LEU A 30 2.44 10.81 13.87
CA LEU A 30 1.38 9.86 13.56
C LEU A 30 1.00 9.06 14.81
N LYS A 31 -0.18 9.33 15.38
CA LYS A 31 -0.76 8.52 16.46
C LYS A 31 -1.09 7.12 15.92
N TYR A 32 -0.87 6.08 16.73
CA TYR A 32 -1.06 4.67 16.35
C TYR A 32 -0.21 4.22 15.15
N ARG A 33 1.02 4.72 15.01
CA ARG A 33 1.93 4.38 13.90
C ARG A 33 2.03 2.89 13.60
N ILE A 34 2.08 2.04 14.64
CA ILE A 34 2.16 0.58 14.48
C ILE A 34 0.90 0.03 13.78
N ALA A 35 -0.30 0.52 14.14
CA ALA A 35 -1.54 0.11 13.47
C ALA A 35 -1.54 0.49 11.99
N TRP A 36 -1.09 1.71 11.66
CA TRP A 36 -0.93 2.15 10.27
C TRP A 36 0.12 1.34 9.50
N ALA A 37 1.19 0.93 10.17
CA ALA A 37 2.24 0.09 9.60
C ALA A 37 1.72 -1.31 9.28
N VAL A 38 0.95 -1.92 10.19
CA VAL A 38 0.29 -3.21 9.94
C VAL A 38 -0.72 -3.08 8.80
N LEU A 39 -1.49 -1.99 8.77
CA LEU A 39 -2.49 -1.75 7.73
C LEU A 39 -1.87 -1.68 6.32
N CYS A 40 -0.62 -1.21 6.18
CA CYS A 40 0.09 -1.21 4.88
C CYS A 40 0.27 -2.62 4.27
N PHE A 41 0.12 -3.68 5.04
CA PHE A 41 0.22 -5.05 4.52
C PHE A 41 -1.14 -5.66 4.15
N VAL A 42 -2.23 -4.90 4.32
CA VAL A 42 -3.59 -5.35 4.00
C VAL A 42 -3.96 -4.88 2.59
N GLY A 43 -4.17 -5.84 1.70
CA GLY A 43 -4.74 -5.65 0.38
C GLY A 43 -6.19 -6.10 0.31
N ILE A 44 -6.99 -5.42 -0.51
CA ILE A 44 -8.37 -5.78 -0.82
C ILE A 44 -8.45 -6.06 -2.31
N GLY A 45 -9.12 -7.14 -2.70
CA GLY A 45 -9.18 -7.59 -4.07
C GLY A 45 -7.89 -8.30 -4.50
N ALA A 46 -8.02 -9.41 -5.21
CA ALA A 46 -6.92 -10.19 -5.74
C ALA A 46 -7.04 -10.31 -7.26
N PHE A 47 -6.07 -9.75 -7.98
CA PHE A 47 -5.80 -10.13 -9.36
C PHE A 47 -4.90 -11.35 -9.35
N TRP A 48 -5.25 -12.36 -10.14
CA TRP A 48 -4.40 -13.50 -10.38
C TRP A 48 -4.26 -13.75 -11.87
N MET A 49 -3.11 -14.30 -12.25
CA MET A 49 -2.84 -14.76 -13.60
C MET A 49 -2.23 -16.15 -13.54
N ARG A 50 -2.83 -17.10 -14.25
CA ARG A 50 -2.28 -18.46 -14.36
C ARG A 50 -1.05 -18.43 -15.28
N ALA A 51 0.08 -18.96 -14.80
CA ALA A 51 1.36 -18.88 -15.50
C ALA A 51 1.41 -19.77 -16.76
N SER A 52 0.63 -20.85 -16.78
CA SER A 52 0.64 -21.86 -17.86
C SER A 52 0.02 -21.35 -19.17
N ASP A 53 -1.03 -20.54 -19.10
CA ASP A 53 -1.82 -20.11 -20.26
C ASP A 53 -2.14 -18.60 -20.27
N GLY A 54 -1.74 -17.86 -19.23
CA GLY A 54 -1.92 -16.41 -19.16
C GLY A 54 -3.33 -15.96 -18.86
N MET A 55 -4.21 -16.86 -18.41
CA MET A 55 -5.58 -16.52 -18.03
C MET A 55 -5.60 -15.63 -16.78
N TRP A 56 -6.37 -14.55 -16.86
CA TRP A 56 -6.55 -13.60 -15.76
C TRP A 56 -7.86 -13.84 -15.03
N GLY A 57 -7.85 -13.61 -13.72
CA GLY A 57 -9.04 -13.54 -12.91
C GLY A 57 -8.92 -12.45 -11.86
N PHE A 58 -10.07 -11.96 -11.40
CA PHE A 58 -10.15 -10.98 -10.33
C PHE A 58 -11.16 -11.45 -9.29
N VAL A 59 -10.75 -11.40 -8.02
CA VAL A 59 -11.59 -11.75 -6.87
C VAL A 59 -11.75 -10.48 -6.03
N PRO A 60 -12.88 -9.75 -6.13
CA PRO A 60 -13.05 -8.44 -5.49
C PRO A 60 -13.04 -8.51 -3.96
N ASP A 61 -13.67 -9.51 -3.36
CA ASP A 61 -13.78 -9.67 -1.90
C ASP A 61 -12.58 -10.37 -1.25
N ALA A 62 -11.48 -10.56 -1.98
CA ALA A 62 -10.29 -11.18 -1.42
C ALA A 62 -9.55 -10.21 -0.49
N ILE A 63 -9.60 -10.48 0.82
CA ILE A 63 -8.73 -9.82 1.79
C ILE A 63 -7.41 -10.57 1.81
N ASN A 64 -6.32 -9.92 1.41
CA ASN A 64 -4.99 -10.51 1.39
C ASN A 64 -4.07 -9.76 2.34
N ILE A 65 -3.29 -10.54 3.07
CA ILE A 65 -2.12 -10.03 3.79
C ILE A 65 -0.91 -10.34 2.92
N LEU A 66 0.08 -9.45 2.90
CA LEU A 66 1.30 -9.67 2.14
C LEU A 66 1.89 -11.07 2.43
N GLY A 67 2.05 -11.89 1.38
CA GLY A 67 2.61 -13.23 1.45
C GLY A 67 1.63 -14.36 1.76
N THR A 68 0.36 -14.08 2.07
CA THR A 68 -0.64 -15.14 2.27
C THR A 68 -1.13 -15.70 0.94
N ASP A 69 -1.26 -17.03 0.87
CA ASP A 69 -1.96 -17.73 -0.23
C ASP A 69 -1.25 -17.60 -1.60
N LEU A 70 0.08 -17.74 -1.58
CA LEU A 70 0.95 -17.91 -2.75
C LEU A 70 0.84 -19.34 -3.27
N LYS A 71 0.16 -19.54 -4.41
CA LYS A 71 0.07 -20.84 -5.09
C LYS A 71 1.08 -20.93 -6.23
N ALA A 72 1.82 -22.03 -6.29
CA ALA A 72 2.75 -22.30 -7.39
C ALA A 72 1.99 -22.30 -8.74
N GLY A 73 2.55 -21.65 -9.75
CA GLY A 73 1.95 -21.53 -11.08
C GLY A 73 0.95 -20.38 -11.24
N TYR A 74 0.79 -19.50 -10.23
CA TYR A 74 -0.05 -18.31 -10.32
C TYR A 74 0.73 -17.05 -9.92
N TYR A 75 0.62 -16.00 -10.74
CA TYR A 75 1.03 -14.64 -10.34
C TYR A 75 -0.15 -13.97 -9.65
N LYS A 76 0.07 -13.39 -8.47
CA LYS A 76 -0.99 -12.76 -7.67
C LYS A 76 -0.59 -11.32 -7.33
N ALA A 77 -1.52 -10.40 -7.49
CA ALA A 77 -1.37 -9.00 -7.13
C ALA A 77 -2.62 -8.56 -6.36
N SER A 78 -2.46 -7.85 -5.25
CA SER A 78 -3.59 -7.30 -4.49
C SER A 78 -3.59 -5.78 -4.57
N ILE A 79 -4.77 -5.17 -4.51
CA ILE A 79 -4.85 -3.70 -4.44
C ILE A 79 -4.45 -3.31 -3.01
N PRO A 80 -3.36 -2.55 -2.81
CA PRO A 80 -2.81 -2.26 -1.48
C PRO A 80 -3.63 -1.16 -0.78
N MET A 81 -4.92 -1.41 -0.55
CA MET A 81 -5.87 -0.42 -0.01
C MET A 81 -5.42 0.11 1.35
N GLY A 82 -4.94 -0.75 2.24
CA GLY A 82 -4.44 -0.31 3.54
C GLY A 82 -3.26 0.65 3.42
N THR A 83 -2.36 0.40 2.47
CA THR A 83 -1.24 1.29 2.13
C THR A 83 -1.72 2.65 1.63
N LEU A 84 -2.69 2.67 0.70
CA LEU A 84 -3.23 3.91 0.15
C LEU A 84 -3.85 4.79 1.23
N VAL A 85 -4.61 4.18 2.15
CA VAL A 85 -5.19 4.87 3.31
C VAL A 85 -4.08 5.39 4.23
N SER A 86 -3.10 4.55 4.58
CA SER A 86 -1.98 4.96 5.42
C SER A 86 -1.17 6.13 4.82
N MET A 87 -0.92 6.10 3.50
CA MET A 87 -0.24 7.19 2.78
C MET A 87 -1.05 8.48 2.82
N PHE A 88 -2.37 8.40 2.59
CA PHE A 88 -3.26 9.56 2.65
C PHE A 88 -3.21 10.25 4.03
N ILE A 89 -3.25 9.45 5.11
CA ILE A 89 -3.13 9.98 6.47
C ILE A 89 -1.75 10.61 6.70
N CYS A 90 -0.66 9.97 6.26
CA CYS A 90 0.68 10.54 6.38
C CYS A 90 0.80 11.91 5.71
N VAL A 91 0.27 12.05 4.49
CA VAL A 91 0.25 13.32 3.75
C VAL A 91 -0.58 14.38 4.50
N THR A 92 -1.73 13.99 5.04
CA THR A 92 -2.60 14.90 5.79
C THR A 92 -1.92 15.42 7.06
N VAL A 93 -1.29 14.54 7.85
CA VAL A 93 -0.54 14.91 9.05
C VAL A 93 0.61 15.86 8.71
N ARG A 94 1.36 15.58 7.64
CA ARG A 94 2.46 16.45 7.19
C ARG A 94 1.95 17.84 6.81
N ARG A 95 0.84 17.92 6.07
CA ARG A 95 0.23 19.20 5.67
C ARG A 95 -0.24 20.02 6.87
N VAL A 96 -0.90 19.39 7.84
CA VAL A 96 -1.37 20.06 9.06
C VAL A 96 -0.20 20.64 9.86
N ARG A 97 0.90 19.89 9.98
CA ARG A 97 2.11 20.34 10.68
C ARG A 97 2.77 21.53 9.99
N LEU A 98 2.94 21.48 8.67
CA LEU A 98 3.51 22.59 7.91
C LEU A 98 2.68 23.86 8.04
N ARG A 99 1.34 23.76 8.03
CA ARG A 99 0.45 24.90 8.25
C ARG A 99 0.55 25.46 9.66
N ALA A 100 0.63 24.59 10.67
CA ALA A 100 0.79 25.01 12.06
C ALA A 100 2.15 25.70 12.31
N GLN A 101 3.21 25.27 11.63
CA GLN A 101 4.51 25.96 11.66
C GLN A 101 4.41 27.35 11.01
N ALA A 102 3.88 27.44 9.80
CA ALA A 102 3.70 28.74 9.12
C ALA A 102 2.84 29.72 9.93
N ALA A 103 1.79 29.24 10.60
CA ALA A 103 0.97 30.09 11.48
C ALA A 103 1.73 30.58 12.72
N LYS A 104 2.62 29.76 13.28
CA LYS A 104 3.48 30.16 14.41
C LYS A 104 4.53 31.20 13.96
N ASP A 105 5.10 31.03 12.78
CA ASP A 105 6.08 31.96 12.23
C ASP A 105 5.45 33.33 11.96
N GLN A 106 4.18 33.37 11.52
CA GLN A 106 3.41 34.60 11.33
C GLN A 106 2.97 35.27 12.63
N ALA A 107 2.66 34.50 13.68
CA ALA A 107 2.25 35.05 14.98
C ALA A 107 3.42 35.51 15.86
N GLY A 108 4.65 35.11 15.51
CA GLY A 108 5.90 35.54 16.15
C GLY A 108 6.59 36.72 15.47
N GLN A 109 6.07 37.18 14.32
CA GLN A 109 6.43 38.46 13.68
C GLN A 109 5.46 39.55 14.13
#